data_AF-R7L2T3-F1
#
_entry.id   AF-R7L2T3-F1
#
_cell.length_a   1.000
_cell.length_b   1.000
_cell.length_c   1.000
_cell.angle_alpha   90.00
_cell.angle_beta   90.00
_cell.angle_gamma   90.00
#
_symmetry.space_group_name_H-M   'P 1'
#
loop_
_entity.id
_entity.type
_entity.pdbx_description
1 polymer ?
#
loop_
_entity_poly.entity_id
_entity_poly.type
_entity_poly.pdbx_seq_one_letter_code
_entity_poly.pdbx_strand_id
1 'polypeptide(L)'
;MLDLTQGQFVKHVVMHPFEGFEDLRWKKAGSMKIAIGIVCLLFIQALAYSRMYGFQYYSSYDKIFNIVPFIFQSFGIFLLYVVCNWAMCTLFDGEGSMKNIFIVTAYSLIPYICGRLIGTLLSHILIRDEYIFIQAFEIVGTAWTVVLFISAMKAVHQFSFGKTLALILLTLVAMILVLFLLVLLLTLFQQVLIFIFTIYTELSYRLRV
;
A
#
# COMPACT_ATOMS: atom_id res chain seq x y z
N MET A 1 -11.13 1.08 31.17
CA MET A 1 -10.58 1.92 30.08
C MET A 1 -9.23 1.32 29.69
N LEU A 2 -9.01 0.96 28.42
CA LEU A 2 -7.78 0.28 27.97
C LEU A 2 -6.59 1.27 27.85
N ASP A 3 -5.78 1.45 28.89
CA ASP A 3 -4.54 2.24 28.81
C ASP A 3 -3.41 1.43 28.18
N LEU A 4 -3.40 1.44 26.84
CA LEU A 4 -2.40 0.77 26.02
C LEU A 4 -1.36 1.77 25.51
N THR A 5 -0.10 1.33 25.46
CA THR A 5 0.98 2.06 24.77
C THR A 5 0.79 2.03 23.25
N GLN A 6 1.45 2.93 22.51
CA GLN A 6 1.30 3.03 21.05
C GLN A 6 1.59 1.70 20.31
N GLY A 7 2.55 0.91 20.79
CA GLY A 7 2.85 -0.41 20.23
C GLY A 7 1.81 -1.48 20.58
N GLN A 8 1.25 -1.43 21.79
CA GLN A 8 0.17 -2.34 22.19
C GLN A 8 -1.12 -2.07 21.39
N PHE A 9 -1.37 -0.82 21.01
CA PHE A 9 -2.48 -0.46 20.12
C PHE A 9 -2.37 -1.14 18.75
N VAL A 10 -1.16 -1.31 18.21
CA VAL A 10 -0.97 -2.02 16.94
C VAL A 10 -1.47 -3.46 17.05
N LYS A 11 -1.10 -4.17 18.12
CA LYS A 11 -1.55 -5.53 18.37
C LYS A 11 -3.06 -5.60 18.62
N HIS A 12 -3.60 -4.66 19.38
CA HIS A 12 -5.03 -4.59 19.68
C HIS A 12 -5.87 -4.45 18.41
N VAL A 13 -5.46 -3.52 17.53
CA VAL A 13 -6.11 -3.28 16.24
C VAL A 13 -6.08 -4.50 15.34
N VAL A 14 -4.96 -5.24 15.30
CA VAL A 14 -4.84 -6.45 14.49
C VAL A 14 -5.69 -7.60 15.03
N MET A 15 -5.85 -7.72 16.35
CA MET A 15 -6.57 -8.83 16.97
C MET A 15 -8.09 -8.59 17.08
N HIS A 16 -8.52 -7.33 17.19
CA HIS A 16 -9.92 -6.97 17.38
C HIS A 16 -10.39 -6.08 16.21
N PRO A 17 -10.81 -6.67 15.08
CA PRO A 17 -11.09 -5.92 13.86
C PRO A 17 -12.22 -4.91 14.04
N PHE A 18 -13.30 -5.24 14.75
CA PHE A 18 -14.49 -4.39 14.85
C PHE A 18 -14.37 -3.25 15.88
N GLU A 19 -13.60 -3.46 16.95
CA GLU A 19 -13.49 -2.51 18.06
C GLU A 19 -12.16 -1.75 18.04
N GLY A 20 -11.07 -2.40 17.61
CA GLY A 20 -9.73 -1.87 17.76
C GLY A 20 -9.47 -0.56 17.01
N PHE A 21 -10.04 -0.39 15.81
CA PHE A 21 -9.94 0.87 15.07
C PHE A 21 -10.83 1.99 15.63
N GLU A 22 -11.98 1.65 16.21
CA GLU A 22 -12.85 2.63 16.88
C GLU A 22 -12.18 3.13 18.17
N ASP A 23 -11.57 2.23 18.94
CA ASP A 23 -10.76 2.54 20.12
C ASP A 23 -9.55 3.43 19.77
N LEU A 24 -8.84 3.09 18.69
CA LEU A 24 -7.68 3.86 18.21
C LEU A 24 -8.06 5.30 17.87
N ARG A 25 -9.23 5.49 17.23
CA ARG A 25 -9.77 6.80 16.89
C ARG A 25 -10.16 7.58 18.15
N TRP A 26 -10.93 6.98 19.06
CA TRP A 26 -11.37 7.66 20.29
C TRP A 26 -10.21 8.07 21.19
N LYS A 27 -9.20 7.20 21.33
CA LYS A 27 -7.99 7.49 22.11
C LYS A 27 -7.01 8.44 21.40
N LYS A 28 -7.20 8.69 20.10
CA LYS A 28 -6.25 9.42 19.24
C LYS A 28 -4.82 8.88 19.35
N ALA A 29 -4.68 7.57 19.58
CA ALA A 29 -3.40 6.92 19.90
C ALA A 29 -2.60 6.51 18.65
N GLY A 30 -3.06 6.90 17.46
CA GLY A 30 -2.39 6.63 16.19
C GLY A 30 -1.01 7.31 16.09
N SER A 31 0.03 6.53 15.82
CA SER A 31 1.40 7.03 15.71
C SER A 31 1.87 7.05 14.26
N MET A 32 2.18 8.24 13.74
CA MET A 32 2.68 8.41 12.37
C MET A 32 4.03 7.70 12.17
N LYS A 33 4.89 7.69 13.21
CA LYS A 33 6.20 7.03 13.15
C LYS A 33 6.07 5.52 12.95
N ILE A 34 5.12 4.90 13.66
CA ILE A 34 4.83 3.47 13.52
C ILE A 34 4.23 3.19 12.14
N ALA A 35 3.29 4.02 11.68
CA ALA A 35 2.68 3.86 10.37
C ALA A 35 3.71 3.92 9.23
N ILE A 36 4.65 4.88 9.26
CA ILE A 36 5.76 4.97 8.30
C ILE A 36 6.62 3.70 8.38
N GLY A 37 6.95 3.23 9.58
CA GLY A 37 7.69 1.98 9.78
C GLY A 37 6.99 0.77 9.14
N ILE A 38 5.66 0.68 9.23
CA ILE A 38 4.88 -0.39 8.59
C ILE A 38 4.89 -0.28 7.06
N VAL A 39 4.82 0.94 6.50
CA VAL A 39 4.93 1.11 5.03
C VAL A 39 6.35 0.77 4.54
N CYS A 40 7.39 1.09 5.32
CA CYS A 40 8.74 0.61 5.03
C CYS A 40 8.83 -0.92 5.12
N LEU A 41 8.15 -1.54 6.09
CA LEU A 41 8.06 -2.99 6.21
C LEU A 41 7.35 -3.61 5.01
N LEU A 42 6.31 -2.96 4.46
CA LEU A 42 5.64 -3.38 3.23
C LEU A 42 6.61 -3.41 2.03
N PHE A 43 7.50 -2.42 1.93
CA PHE A 43 8.54 -2.41 0.90
C PHE A 43 9.56 -3.53 1.08
N ILE A 44 10.06 -3.73 2.31
CA ILE A 44 10.99 -4.83 2.63
C ILE A 44 10.34 -6.18 2.33
N GLN A 45 9.07 -6.36 2.71
CA GLN A 45 8.31 -7.56 2.43
C GLN A 45 8.15 -7.80 0.93
N ALA A 46 7.84 -6.76 0.13
CA ALA A 46 7.71 -6.90 -1.32
C ALA A 46 9.02 -7.35 -1.97
N LEU A 47 10.15 -6.79 -1.51
CA LEU A 47 11.47 -7.18 -1.96
C LEU A 47 11.82 -8.62 -1.56
N ALA A 48 11.58 -8.98 -0.29
CA ALA A 48 11.84 -10.33 0.23
C ALA A 48 11.00 -11.37 -0.52
N TYR A 49 9.70 -11.12 -0.70
CA TYR A 49 8.81 -12.02 -1.42
C TYR A 49 9.24 -12.23 -2.88
N SER A 50 9.78 -11.20 -3.54
CA SER A 50 10.20 -11.31 -4.94
C SER A 50 11.60 -11.90 -5.14
N ARG A 51 12.52 -11.68 -4.21
CA ARG A 51 13.96 -11.97 -4.40
C ARG A 51 14.52 -13.02 -3.47
N MET A 52 13.88 -13.19 -2.32
CA MET A 52 14.29 -14.15 -1.30
C MET A 52 13.30 -15.31 -1.23
N TYR A 53 12.47 -15.54 -2.24
CA TYR A 53 11.62 -16.72 -2.27
C TYR A 53 12.45 -17.95 -2.63
N GLY A 54 12.07 -19.11 -2.08
CA GLY A 54 12.77 -20.36 -2.34
C GLY A 54 12.79 -20.71 -3.83
N PHE A 55 13.99 -20.96 -4.35
CA PHE A 55 14.24 -21.24 -5.77
C PHE A 55 13.38 -22.39 -6.33
N GLN A 56 13.03 -23.35 -5.48
CA GLN A 56 12.17 -24.49 -5.82
C GLN A 56 10.75 -24.10 -6.26
N TYR A 57 10.25 -22.94 -5.81
CA TYR A 57 8.91 -22.43 -6.14
C TYR A 57 8.96 -21.37 -7.21
N TYR A 58 9.93 -20.46 -7.09
CA TYR A 58 10.01 -19.28 -7.95
C TYR A 58 11.47 -18.84 -8.12
N SER A 59 11.87 -18.60 -9.37
CA SER A 59 13.18 -18.11 -9.72
C SER A 59 13.06 -17.04 -10.80
N SER A 60 13.21 -15.77 -10.41
CA SER A 60 13.27 -14.66 -11.36
C SER A 60 14.65 -14.62 -12.02
N TYR A 61 14.72 -14.99 -13.30
CA TYR A 61 15.90 -14.76 -14.15
C TYR A 61 15.88 -13.33 -14.74
N ASP A 62 16.01 -12.32 -13.88
CA ASP A 62 16.19 -10.94 -14.36
C ASP A 62 17.69 -10.64 -14.50
N LYS A 63 18.15 -10.33 -15.72
CA LYS A 63 19.55 -9.92 -15.97
C LYS A 63 19.93 -8.59 -15.29
N ILE A 64 18.95 -7.73 -15.02
CA ILE A 64 19.14 -6.41 -14.40
C ILE A 64 18.05 -6.22 -13.35
N PHE A 65 18.45 -6.09 -12.09
CA PHE A 65 17.53 -5.79 -10.99
C PHE A 65 17.10 -4.33 -11.03
N ASN A 66 15.79 -4.09 -11.04
CA ASN A 66 15.22 -2.76 -10.90
C ASN A 66 14.41 -2.65 -9.60
N ILE A 67 14.82 -1.75 -8.72
CA ILE A 67 14.16 -1.49 -7.43
C ILE A 67 12.95 -0.56 -7.56
N VAL A 68 12.88 0.24 -8.63
CA VAL A 68 11.88 1.30 -8.83
C VAL A 68 10.44 0.75 -8.79
N PRO A 69 10.10 -0.37 -9.45
CA PRO A 69 8.75 -0.94 -9.37
C PRO A 69 8.32 -1.27 -7.95
N PHE A 70 9.23 -1.77 -7.10
CA PHE A 70 8.92 -2.10 -5.70
C PHE A 70 8.65 -0.85 -4.87
N ILE A 71 9.41 0.23 -5.10
CA ILE A 71 9.18 1.52 -4.43
C ILE A 71 7.79 2.06 -4.82
N PHE A 72 7.45 2.05 -6.11
CA PHE A 72 6.13 2.50 -6.57
C PHE A 72 5.01 1.61 -6.06
N GLN A 73 5.19 0.29 -6.04
CA GLN A 73 4.19 -0.65 -5.54
C GLN A 73 3.90 -0.44 -4.04
N SER A 74 4.93 -0.20 -3.23
CA SER A 74 4.77 -0.06 -1.78
C SER A 74 4.42 1.35 -1.35
N PHE A 75 5.19 2.36 -1.78
CA PHE A 75 4.97 3.75 -1.37
C PHE A 75 4.02 4.48 -2.32
N GLY A 76 4.22 4.33 -3.64
CA GLY A 76 3.44 5.05 -4.65
C GLY A 76 1.95 4.72 -4.59
N ILE A 77 1.60 3.43 -4.68
CA ILE A 77 0.20 2.97 -4.62
C ILE A 77 -0.42 3.29 -3.26
N PHE A 78 0.33 3.12 -2.16
CA PHE A 78 -0.16 3.45 -0.82
C PHE A 78 -0.49 4.94 -0.67
N LEU A 79 0.42 5.83 -1.08
CA LEU A 79 0.20 7.27 -1.04
C LEU A 79 -0.94 7.69 -1.97
N LEU A 80 -1.00 7.11 -3.18
CA LEU A 80 -2.08 7.33 -4.11
C LEU A 80 -3.44 6.97 -3.49
N TYR A 81 -3.51 5.81 -2.82
CA TYR A 81 -4.72 5.40 -2.11
C TYR A 81 -5.09 6.41 -1.02
N VAL A 82 -4.14 6.82 -0.17
CA VAL A 82 -4.40 7.79 0.91
C VAL A 82 -4.92 9.12 0.35
N VAL A 83 -4.33 9.62 -0.73
CA VAL A 83 -4.76 10.88 -1.38
C VAL A 83 -6.14 10.73 -2.01
N CYS A 84 -6.38 9.66 -2.78
CA CYS A 84 -7.68 9.42 -3.41
C CYS A 84 -8.78 9.20 -2.38
N ASN A 85 -8.49 8.46 -1.32
CA ASN A 85 -9.44 8.20 -0.24
C ASN A 85 -9.76 9.47 0.54
N TRP A 86 -8.76 10.31 0.79
CA TRP A 86 -8.98 11.62 1.39
C TRP A 86 -9.82 12.54 0.48
N ALA A 87 -9.54 12.58 -0.82
CA ALA A 87 -10.35 13.34 -1.77
C ALA A 87 -11.82 12.86 -1.80
N MET A 88 -12.02 11.54 -1.80
CA MET A 88 -13.36 10.94 -1.70
C MET A 88 -14.03 11.23 -0.37
N CYS A 89 -13.28 11.21 0.73
CA CYS A 89 -13.77 11.60 2.06
C CYS A 89 -14.31 13.03 2.06
N THR A 90 -13.59 13.98 1.44
CA THR A 90 -14.06 15.37 1.35
C THR A 90 -15.31 15.54 0.48
N LEU A 91 -15.53 14.65 -0.49
CA LEU A 91 -16.71 14.69 -1.38
C LEU A 91 -17.96 14.06 -0.74
N PHE A 92 -17.78 13.08 0.14
CA PHE A 92 -18.87 12.31 0.76
C PHE A 92 -19.09 12.65 2.26
N ASP A 93 -18.61 13.81 2.70
CA ASP A 93 -18.71 14.31 4.08
C ASP A 93 -18.19 13.31 5.13
N GLY A 94 -17.00 12.74 4.89
CA GLY A 94 -16.31 11.91 5.87
C GLY A 94 -15.46 12.70 6.85
N GLU A 95 -15.28 12.17 8.06
CA GLU A 95 -14.46 12.80 9.12
C GLU A 95 -12.96 12.47 9.01
N GLY A 96 -12.57 11.65 8.03
CA GLY A 96 -11.22 11.14 7.89
C GLY A 96 -10.19 12.19 7.48
N SER A 97 -9.32 12.61 8.39
CA SER A 97 -8.13 13.39 8.03
C SER A 97 -7.10 12.52 7.29
N MET A 98 -6.34 13.12 6.38
CA MET A 98 -5.29 12.41 5.61
C MET A 98 -4.30 11.66 6.53
N LYS A 99 -3.93 12.25 7.67
CA LYS A 99 -3.08 11.62 8.68
C LYS A 99 -3.72 10.36 9.28
N ASN A 100 -5.01 10.42 9.61
CA ASN A 100 -5.71 9.27 10.19
C ASN A 100 -5.86 8.15 9.16
N ILE A 101 -6.21 8.49 7.93
CA ILE A 101 -6.31 7.54 6.80
C ILE A 101 -4.97 6.83 6.61
N PHE A 102 -3.86 7.57 6.59
CA PHE A 102 -2.51 7.01 6.50
C PHE A 102 -2.24 5.99 7.60
N ILE A 103 -2.50 6.36 8.87
CA ILE A 103 -2.21 5.50 10.02
C ILE A 103 -3.03 4.22 9.99
N VAL A 104 -4.36 4.32 9.82
CA VAL A 104 -5.22 3.13 9.89
C VAL A 104 -5.02 2.22 8.68
N THR A 105 -4.73 2.78 7.51
CA THR A 105 -4.42 1.99 6.31
C THR A 105 -3.13 1.21 6.53
N ALA A 106 -2.07 1.86 7.02
CA ALA A 106 -0.81 1.18 7.36
C ALA A 106 -1.05 0.05 8.37
N TYR A 107 -1.79 0.32 9.45
CA TYR A 107 -2.03 -0.68 10.50
C TYR A 107 -2.84 -1.88 10.00
N SER A 108 -3.78 -1.67 9.08
CA SER A 108 -4.57 -2.76 8.47
C SER A 108 -3.74 -3.69 7.56
N LEU A 109 -2.60 -3.24 7.05
CA LEU A 109 -1.73 -4.03 6.16
C LEU A 109 -0.82 -5.01 6.90
N ILE A 110 -0.74 -4.93 8.24
CA ILE A 110 0.17 -5.77 9.04
C ILE A 110 -0.04 -7.28 8.78
N PRO A 111 -1.26 -7.83 8.80
CA PRO A 111 -1.48 -9.27 8.57
C PRO A 111 -1.00 -9.73 7.19
N TYR A 112 -1.25 -8.94 6.14
CA TYR A 112 -0.74 -9.19 4.80
C TYR A 112 0.80 -9.21 4.76
N ILE A 113 1.44 -8.23 5.41
CA ILE A 113 2.90 -8.16 5.47
C ILE A 113 3.47 -9.38 6.20
N CYS A 114 2.92 -9.72 7.37
CA CYS A 114 3.33 -10.89 8.14
C CYS A 114 3.11 -12.19 7.38
N GLY A 115 1.95 -12.38 6.74
CA GLY A 115 1.63 -13.58 5.97
C GLY A 115 2.63 -13.83 4.85
N ARG A 116 2.99 -12.80 4.08
CA ARG A 116 3.99 -12.92 3.02
C ARG A 116 5.42 -13.10 3.51
N LEU A 117 5.80 -12.47 4.62
CA LEU A 117 7.13 -12.68 5.22
C LEU A 117 7.25 -14.12 5.75
N ILE A 118 6.24 -14.63 6.45
CA ILE A 118 6.19 -16.02 6.91
C ILE A 118 6.24 -16.98 5.72
N GLY A 119 5.46 -16.72 4.67
CA GLY A 119 5.48 -17.53 3.45
C GLY A 119 6.86 -17.55 2.77
N THR A 120 7.54 -16.40 2.72
CA THR A 120 8.92 -16.31 2.20
C THR A 120 9.89 -17.15 3.03
N LEU A 121 9.78 -17.13 4.36
CA LEU A 121 10.62 -17.97 5.23
C LEU A 121 10.32 -19.46 5.02
N LEU A 122 9.03 -19.84 5.01
CA LEU A 122 8.60 -21.22 4.81
C LEU A 122 8.99 -21.78 3.44
N SER A 123 9.13 -20.94 2.42
CA SER A 123 9.58 -21.35 1.08
C SER A 123 11.00 -21.96 1.03
N HIS A 124 11.80 -21.78 2.08
CA HIS A 124 13.12 -22.42 2.21
C HIS A 124 13.08 -23.72 3.03
N ILE A 125 12.01 -23.96 3.76
CA ILE A 125 11.88 -25.10 4.68
C ILE A 125 11.04 -26.20 4.03
N LEU A 126 9.90 -25.81 3.46
CA LEU A 126 8.91 -26.73 2.90
C LEU A 126 9.27 -27.13 1.47
N ILE A 127 8.92 -28.34 1.09
CA ILE A 127 9.08 -28.85 -0.28
C ILE A 127 7.88 -28.50 -1.16
N ARG A 128 8.06 -28.57 -2.49
CA ARG A 128 7.05 -28.13 -3.47
C ARG A 128 5.66 -28.76 -3.28
N ASP A 129 5.58 -30.01 -2.83
CA ASP A 129 4.30 -30.70 -2.58
C ASP A 129 3.53 -30.12 -1.37
N GLU A 130 4.22 -29.41 -0.49
CA GLU A 130 3.69 -28.77 0.72
C GLU A 130 3.34 -27.29 0.49
N TYR A 131 3.37 -26.81 -0.75
CA TYR A 131 3.14 -25.40 -1.11
C TYR A 131 1.83 -24.84 -0.57
N ILE A 132 0.82 -25.71 -0.39
CA ILE A 132 -0.49 -25.33 0.16
C ILE A 132 -0.39 -24.68 1.55
N PHE A 133 0.58 -25.09 2.38
CA PHE A 133 0.75 -24.49 3.71
C PHE A 133 1.27 -23.05 3.61
N ILE A 134 2.15 -22.77 2.64
CA ILE A 134 2.62 -21.40 2.38
C ILE A 134 1.44 -20.53 1.91
N GLN A 135 0.67 -21.03 0.95
CA GLN A 135 -0.52 -20.33 0.45
C GLN A 135 -1.53 -20.06 1.56
N ALA A 136 -1.73 -21.00 2.49
CA ALA A 136 -2.66 -20.82 3.60
C ALA A 136 -2.32 -19.57 4.44
N PHE A 137 -1.04 -19.37 4.79
CA PHE A 137 -0.61 -18.17 5.52
C PHE A 137 -0.82 -16.88 4.72
N GLU A 138 -0.53 -16.90 3.42
CA GLU A 138 -0.70 -15.75 2.53
C GLU A 138 -2.18 -15.38 2.35
N ILE A 139 -3.04 -16.38 2.16
CA ILE A 139 -4.49 -16.21 2.01
C ILE A 139 -5.09 -15.70 3.32
N VAL A 140 -4.78 -16.31 4.46
CA VAL A 140 -5.27 -15.87 5.77
C VAL A 140 -4.82 -14.44 6.07
N GLY A 141 -3.55 -14.12 5.84
CA GLY A 141 -3.02 -12.77 6.02
C GLY A 141 -3.74 -11.75 5.14
N THR A 142 -3.97 -12.09 3.87
CA THR A 142 -4.68 -11.21 2.92
C THR A 142 -6.14 -11.02 3.31
N ALA A 143 -6.86 -12.11 3.60
CA ALA A 143 -8.26 -12.06 4.01
C ALA A 143 -8.45 -11.25 5.30
N TRP A 144 -7.55 -11.44 6.28
CA TRP A 144 -7.61 -10.69 7.53
C TRP A 144 -7.33 -9.20 7.33
N THR A 145 -6.36 -8.84 6.47
CA THR A 145 -6.13 -7.44 6.08
C THR A 145 -7.36 -6.81 5.44
N VAL A 146 -8.11 -7.52 4.59
CA VAL A 146 -9.35 -6.99 3.98
C VAL A 146 -10.38 -6.66 5.05
N VAL A 147 -10.58 -7.56 6.02
CA VAL A 147 -11.51 -7.33 7.15
C VAL A 147 -11.07 -6.12 7.97
N LEU A 148 -9.78 -6.06 8.34
CA LEU A 148 -9.23 -4.92 9.09
C LEU A 148 -9.37 -3.61 8.31
N PHE A 149 -9.12 -3.63 7.01
CA PHE A 149 -9.16 -2.44 6.18
C PHE A 149 -10.58 -1.87 6.06
N ILE A 150 -11.60 -2.72 5.88
CA ILE A 150 -12.99 -2.27 5.86
C ILE A 150 -13.37 -1.65 7.21
N SER A 151 -12.99 -2.31 8.31
CA SER A 151 -13.24 -1.78 9.65
C SER A 151 -12.51 -0.47 9.93
N ALA A 152 -11.25 -0.36 9.49
CA ALA A 152 -10.44 0.85 9.57
C ALA A 152 -11.10 2.03 8.85
N MET A 153 -11.57 1.82 7.62
CA MET A 153 -12.24 2.85 6.83
C MET A 153 -13.58 3.26 7.45
N LYS A 154 -14.36 2.29 7.93
CA LYS A 154 -15.61 2.56 8.66
C LYS A 154 -15.34 3.42 9.89
N ALA A 155 -14.34 3.05 10.69
CA ALA A 155 -13.97 3.79 11.89
C ALA A 155 -13.44 5.20 11.54
N VAL A 156 -12.51 5.36 10.61
CA VAL A 156 -11.94 6.69 10.32
C VAL A 156 -12.95 7.67 9.74
N HIS A 157 -13.85 7.19 8.88
CA HIS A 157 -14.84 8.05 8.21
C HIS A 157 -16.16 8.18 8.95
N GLN A 158 -16.39 7.39 10.01
CA GLN A 158 -17.68 7.31 10.74
C GLN A 158 -18.85 6.93 9.84
N PHE A 159 -18.58 6.13 8.81
CA PHE A 159 -19.60 5.73 7.87
C PHE A 159 -20.32 4.47 8.31
N SER A 160 -21.57 4.32 7.89
CA SER A 160 -22.26 3.04 7.95
C SER A 160 -21.54 2.03 7.04
N PHE A 161 -21.68 0.74 7.34
CA PHE A 161 -20.98 -0.32 6.60
C PHE A 161 -21.19 -0.23 5.06
N GLY A 162 -22.44 -0.01 4.62
CA GLY A 162 -22.75 0.14 3.20
C GLY A 162 -22.11 1.37 2.55
N LYS A 163 -22.11 2.51 3.26
CA LYS A 163 -21.46 3.74 2.77
C LYS A 163 -19.93 3.56 2.69
N THR A 164 -19.32 2.86 3.65
CA THR A 164 -17.89 2.52 3.62
C THR A 164 -17.53 1.69 2.40
N LEU A 165 -18.30 0.64 2.11
CA LEU A 165 -18.03 -0.22 0.96
C LEU A 165 -18.14 0.54 -0.36
N ALA A 166 -19.18 1.38 -0.50
CA ALA A 166 -19.33 2.26 -1.66
C ALA A 166 -18.15 3.23 -1.81
N LEU A 167 -17.68 3.84 -0.71
CA LEU A 167 -16.53 4.75 -0.72
C LEU A 167 -15.23 4.03 -1.11
N ILE A 168 -15.00 2.81 -0.62
CA ILE A 168 -13.82 2.01 -1.00
C ILE A 168 -13.84 1.76 -2.50
N LEU A 169 -14.96 1.29 -3.06
CA LEU A 169 -15.12 1.04 -4.49
C LEU A 169 -14.89 2.31 -5.32
N LEU A 170 -15.49 3.43 -4.90
CA LEU A 170 -15.34 4.69 -5.60
C LEU A 170 -13.90 5.24 -5.50
N THR A 171 -13.22 5.01 -4.38
CA THR A 171 -11.80 5.34 -4.22
C THR A 171 -10.95 4.56 -5.22
N LEU A 172 -11.22 3.27 -5.44
CA LEU A 172 -10.51 2.47 -6.45
C LEU A 172 -10.73 3.02 -7.87
N VAL A 173 -11.96 3.44 -8.20
CA VAL A 173 -12.24 4.12 -9.48
C VAL A 173 -11.44 5.42 -9.60
N ALA A 174 -11.39 6.24 -8.54
CA ALA A 174 -10.58 7.45 -8.54
C ALA A 174 -9.09 7.18 -8.70
N MET A 175 -8.55 6.14 -8.08
CA MET A 175 -7.15 5.75 -8.26
C MET A 175 -6.84 5.43 -9.73
N ILE A 176 -7.73 4.70 -10.41
CA ILE A 176 -7.58 4.38 -11.83
C ILE A 176 -7.59 5.67 -12.67
N LEU A 177 -8.55 6.58 -12.41
CA LEU A 177 -8.63 7.86 -13.10
C LEU A 177 -7.39 8.73 -12.88
N VAL A 178 -6.90 8.82 -11.64
CA VAL A 178 -5.69 9.59 -11.31
C VAL A 178 -4.46 8.99 -11.97
N LEU A 179 -4.30 7.66 -11.96
CA LEU A 179 -3.20 6.99 -12.65
C LEU A 179 -3.24 7.25 -14.16
N PHE A 180 -4.42 7.16 -14.77
CA PHE A 180 -4.60 7.47 -16.19
C PHE A 180 -4.19 8.91 -16.52
N LEU A 181 -4.66 9.88 -15.73
CA LEU A 181 -4.28 11.30 -15.88
C LEU A 181 -2.77 11.51 -15.66
N LEU A 182 -2.18 10.84 -14.68
CA LEU A 182 -0.76 10.95 -14.38
C LEU A 182 0.09 10.42 -15.54
N VAL A 183 -0.27 9.26 -16.11
CA VAL A 183 0.42 8.71 -17.29
C VAL A 183 0.28 9.63 -18.50
N LEU A 184 -0.91 10.18 -18.76
CA LEU A 184 -1.14 11.13 -19.84
C LEU A 184 -0.27 12.38 -19.68
N LEU A 185 -0.27 12.95 -18.48
CA LEU A 185 0.50 14.15 -18.15
C LEU A 185 2.02 13.91 -18.31
N LEU A 186 2.52 12.79 -17.79
CA LEU A 186 3.94 12.42 -17.95
C LEU A 186 4.32 12.24 -19.42
N THR A 187 3.46 11.62 -20.21
CA THR A 187 3.67 11.43 -21.65
C THR A 187 3.76 12.77 -22.37
N LEU A 188 2.88 13.72 -22.04
CA LEU A 188 2.90 15.06 -22.62
C LEU A 188 4.19 15.80 -22.24
N PHE A 189 4.59 15.79 -20.97
CA PHE A 189 5.86 16.40 -20.54
C PHE A 189 7.07 15.77 -21.23
N GLN A 190 7.09 14.44 -21.37
CA GLN A 190 8.15 13.75 -22.10
C GLN A 190 8.23 14.22 -23.56
N GLN A 191 7.11 14.37 -24.25
CA GLN A 191 7.05 14.88 -25.63
C GLN A 191 7.59 16.32 -25.72
N VAL A 192 7.20 17.19 -24.79
CA VAL A 192 7.69 18.58 -24.75
C VAL A 192 9.20 18.63 -24.50
N LEU A 193 9.73 17.82 -23.59
CA LEU A 193 11.16 17.74 -23.35
C LEU A 193 11.91 17.23 -24.58
N ILE A 194 11.43 16.17 -25.24
CA ILE A 194 12.02 15.65 -26.47
C ILE A 194 12.03 16.73 -27.56
N PHE A 195 10.96 17.50 -27.70
CA PHE A 195 10.89 18.61 -28.64
C PHE A 195 11.95 19.69 -28.35
N ILE A 196 12.08 20.11 -27.08
CA ILE A 196 13.10 21.09 -26.67
C ILE A 196 14.52 20.55 -26.94
N PHE A 197 14.79 19.30 -26.57
CA PHE A 197 16.09 18.67 -26.85
C PHE A 197 16.38 18.59 -28.35
N THR A 198 15.37 18.28 -29.16
CA THR A 198 15.52 18.23 -30.62
C THR A 198 15.88 19.60 -31.21
N ILE A 199 15.20 20.67 -30.76
CA ILE A 199 15.54 22.04 -31.17
C ILE A 199 16.97 22.40 -30.75
N TYR A 200 17.34 22.09 -29.50
CA TYR A 200 18.67 22.35 -28.99
C TYR A 200 19.76 21.64 -29.81
N THR A 201 19.54 20.35 -30.12
CA THR A 201 20.49 19.58 -30.92
C THR A 201 20.63 20.16 -32.32
N GLU A 202 19.53 20.50 -32.98
CA GLU A 202 19.56 21.10 -34.33
C GLU A 202 20.29 22.44 -34.36
N LEU A 203 20.05 23.31 -33.38
CA LEU A 203 20.74 24.60 -33.28
C LEU A 203 22.24 24.39 -33.01
N SER A 204 22.60 23.45 -32.15
CA SER A 204 24.01 23.13 -31.84
C SER A 204 24.78 22.62 -33.06
N TYR A 205 24.13 21.82 -33.92
CA TYR A 205 24.76 21.34 -35.15
C TYR A 205 24.95 22.47 -36.16
N ARG A 206 23.97 23.38 -36.28
CA ARG A 206 24.07 24.53 -37.19
C ARG A 206 25.10 25.57 -36.78
N LEU A 207 25.37 25.72 -35.48
CA LEU A 207 26.39 26.64 -34.97
C LEU A 207 27.82 26.06 -35.00
N ARG A 208 27.96 24.74 -35.21
CA ARG A 208 29.26 24.05 -35.33
C ARG A 208 29.74 23.89 -36.77
N VAL A 209 28.89 24.19 -37.74
CA VAL A 209 29.23 24.32 -39.18
C VAL A 209 29.60 25.76 -39.45
#